data_AF-A0A9K3PDZ9-F1
#
_entry.id   AF-A0A9K3PDZ9-F1
#
_cell.length_a   1.000
_cell.length_b   1.000
_cell.length_c   1.000
_cell.angle_alpha   90.00
_cell.angle_beta   90.00
_cell.angle_gamma   90.00
#
_symmetry.space_group_name_H-M   'P 1'
#
loop_
_entity.id
_entity.type
_entity.pdbx_description
1 polymer ?
#
loop_
_entity_poly.entity_id
_entity_poly.type
_entity_poly.pdbx_seq_one_letter_code
_entity_poly.pdbx_strand_id
1 'polypeptide(L)'
;MMWTKISKDEITKARINVRLKYMYQVTTFLSVMMVVWILWMPGSWLMGRSQVHDKVIGAFLDLHMKHGIVPPEVVSKYQGHSLIHFTHLLPAAVWSAIIPFQLHREFRKNHPMVHRSMGYAFFGSSLLVAVGVFVILHRDLYFGSYSPPRTSALRNCELCVYDDKHHMVLLRRISEMRSNSSIGGTADVHRISLGGIHVVRRCWKLVHLVCLLICLVDNSHFASAFGGKLWRLVIRKRNGSAAESGQTFQQTLLTRRTINNFEETLPKDWEETIKQAIHAATYAPNHKRTEPWRFHLLGPESIQKVCKLNAKLVSAKKGPEAGEKKLKRWMAIPGWVVVTCQKDDSSGGNSMLDPMSIAREDYAACCCAIQNFCLSLHANGMGTKWTTGPVNYDPGFSDAVGFSPTDEYVVGTIWFGIPGSEPSAPSKKLDLDDVLIRHD
;
A
#
# COMPACT_ATOMS: atom_id res chain seq x y z
N MET A 1 -27.04 5.25 -53.32
CA MET A 1 -26.41 4.00 -52.83
C MET A 1 -25.31 4.38 -51.84
N MET A 2 -25.66 4.56 -50.57
CA MET A 2 -25.62 3.54 -49.50
C MET A 2 -24.19 3.23 -49.05
N TRP A 3 -23.48 4.24 -48.53
CA TRP A 3 -22.37 4.02 -47.61
C TRP A 3 -22.90 4.07 -46.18
N THR A 4 -22.74 2.94 -45.50
CA THR A 4 -23.37 2.55 -44.26
C THR A 4 -22.81 3.31 -43.07
N LYS A 5 -23.68 3.99 -42.33
CA LYS A 5 -23.44 4.42 -40.95
C LYS A 5 -23.23 3.17 -40.09
N ILE A 6 -21.98 2.75 -39.91
CA ILE A 6 -21.64 1.79 -38.85
C ILE A 6 -21.95 2.50 -37.53
N SER A 7 -22.92 1.98 -36.76
CA SER A 7 -23.33 2.61 -35.50
C SER A 7 -22.16 2.61 -34.50
N LYS A 8 -22.09 3.63 -33.65
CA LYS A 8 -21.07 3.69 -32.58
C LYS A 8 -21.10 2.43 -31.68
N ASP A 9 -22.24 1.77 -31.59
CA ASP A 9 -22.42 0.52 -30.83
C ASP A 9 -21.71 -0.67 -31.49
N GLU A 10 -21.72 -0.76 -32.82
CA GLU A 10 -20.99 -1.79 -33.57
C GLU A 10 -19.48 -1.64 -33.38
N ILE A 11 -18.97 -0.39 -33.44
CA ILE A 11 -17.54 -0.09 -33.20
C ILE A 11 -17.15 -0.41 -31.75
N THR A 12 -18.03 -0.11 -30.79
CA THR A 12 -17.80 -0.38 -29.36
C THR A 12 -17.81 -1.88 -29.08
N LYS A 13 -18.77 -2.64 -29.63
CA LYS A 13 -18.81 -4.10 -29.56
C LYS A 13 -17.58 -4.74 -30.19
N ALA A 14 -17.15 -4.26 -31.36
CA ALA A 14 -15.95 -4.73 -32.03
C ALA A 14 -14.69 -4.50 -31.17
N ARG A 15 -14.52 -3.32 -30.58
CA ARG A 15 -13.41 -3.01 -29.66
C ARG A 15 -13.41 -3.88 -28.41
N ILE A 16 -14.57 -4.14 -27.82
CA ILE A 16 -14.72 -5.02 -26.66
C ILE A 16 -14.34 -6.46 -27.03
N ASN A 17 -14.80 -6.96 -28.19
CA ASN A 17 -14.47 -8.30 -28.68
C ASN A 17 -12.96 -8.48 -28.92
N VAL A 18 -12.28 -7.46 -29.48
CA VAL A 18 -10.82 -7.49 -29.67
C VAL A 18 -10.09 -7.54 -28.33
N ARG A 19 -10.50 -6.71 -27.35
CA ARG A 19 -9.91 -6.70 -26.01
C ARG A 19 -10.11 -8.03 -25.28
N LEU A 20 -11.31 -8.61 -25.35
CA LEU A 20 -11.61 -9.92 -24.73
C LEU A 20 -10.79 -11.04 -25.37
N LYS A 21 -10.63 -11.04 -26.70
CA LYS A 21 -9.79 -12.02 -27.40
C LYS A 21 -8.32 -11.91 -26.99
N TYR A 22 -7.80 -10.69 -26.89
CA TYR A 22 -6.42 -10.46 -26.45
C TYR A 22 -6.22 -10.91 -25.00
N MET A 23 -7.13 -10.54 -24.09
CA MET A 23 -7.07 -11.00 -22.69
C MET A 23 -7.09 -12.53 -22.60
N TYR A 24 -7.98 -13.18 -23.34
CA TYR A 24 -8.06 -14.64 -23.39
C TYR A 24 -6.75 -15.29 -23.87
N GLN A 25 -6.14 -14.76 -24.94
CA GLN A 25 -4.87 -15.25 -25.47
C GLN A 25 -3.74 -15.11 -24.44
N VAL A 26 -3.64 -13.95 -23.79
CA VAL A 26 -2.62 -13.70 -22.75
C VAL A 26 -2.83 -14.62 -21.55
N THR A 27 -4.06 -14.76 -21.05
CA THR A 27 -4.35 -15.65 -19.92
C THR A 27 -4.06 -17.10 -20.27
N THR A 28 -4.35 -17.55 -21.49
CA THR A 28 -4.05 -18.90 -21.96
C THR A 28 -2.55 -19.15 -22.02
N PHE A 29 -1.79 -18.21 -22.61
CA PHE A 29 -0.33 -18.29 -22.68
C PHE A 29 0.31 -18.36 -21.29
N LEU A 30 -0.10 -17.48 -20.37
CA LEU A 30 0.40 -17.48 -19.00
C LEU A 30 0.04 -18.77 -18.25
N SER A 31 -1.15 -19.30 -18.49
CA SER A 31 -1.61 -20.56 -17.89
C SER A 31 -0.76 -21.74 -18.35
N VAL A 32 -0.48 -21.85 -19.65
CA VAL A 32 0.39 -22.90 -20.21
C VAL A 32 1.80 -22.76 -19.66
N MET A 33 2.35 -21.55 -19.65
CA MET A 33 3.67 -21.27 -19.08
C MET A 33 3.74 -21.71 -17.61
N MET A 34 2.70 -21.43 -16.81
CA MET A 34 2.63 -21.83 -15.40
C MET A 34 2.56 -23.35 -15.22
N VAL A 35 1.79 -24.07 -16.05
CA VAL A 35 1.72 -25.54 -16.01
C VAL A 35 3.09 -26.14 -16.34
N VAL A 36 3.73 -25.67 -17.41
CA VAL A 36 5.09 -26.09 -17.76
C VAL A 36 6.06 -25.76 -16.64
N TRP A 37 5.90 -24.60 -15.99
CA TRP A 37 6.75 -24.19 -14.90
C TRP A 37 6.65 -25.15 -13.71
N ILE A 38 5.43 -25.44 -13.25
CA ILE A 38 5.17 -26.27 -12.07
C ILE A 38 5.53 -27.74 -12.32
N LEU A 39 5.28 -28.24 -13.52
CA LEU A 39 5.52 -29.65 -13.84
C LEU A 39 6.94 -29.93 -14.28
N TRP A 40 7.64 -28.97 -14.91
CA TRP A 40 8.87 -29.25 -15.63
C TRP A 40 10.07 -28.34 -15.29
N MET A 41 9.86 -27.13 -14.75
CA MET A 41 10.93 -26.15 -14.44
C MET A 41 11.40 -26.23 -12.97
N PRO A 42 12.39 -25.43 -12.54
CA PRO A 42 12.98 -25.54 -11.20
C PRO A 42 11.97 -25.35 -10.06
N GLY A 43 12.01 -26.26 -9.06
CA GLY A 43 11.00 -26.34 -8.00
C GLY A 43 9.77 -27.17 -8.38
N SER A 44 9.83 -27.88 -9.51
CA SER A 44 8.75 -28.77 -9.97
C SER A 44 8.60 -30.03 -9.13
N TRP A 45 7.41 -30.60 -9.21
CA TRP A 45 7.06 -31.90 -8.63
C TRP A 45 8.02 -33.04 -9.03
N LEU A 46 8.69 -32.93 -10.18
CA LEU A 46 9.55 -33.98 -10.74
C LEU A 46 10.97 -33.99 -10.18
N MET A 47 11.43 -32.89 -9.57
CA MET A 47 12.77 -32.81 -9.00
C MET A 47 12.98 -33.84 -7.89
N GLY A 48 14.05 -34.63 -7.99
CA GLY A 48 14.38 -35.71 -7.06
C GLY A 48 13.50 -36.96 -7.20
N ARG A 49 12.67 -37.03 -8.24
CA ARG A 49 11.79 -38.19 -8.54
C ARG A 49 12.04 -38.80 -9.93
N SER A 50 12.75 -38.11 -10.81
CA SER A 50 13.10 -38.62 -12.14
C SER A 50 14.56 -38.29 -12.47
N GLN A 51 15.39 -39.34 -12.61
CA GLN A 51 16.81 -39.20 -12.94
C GLN A 51 17.05 -38.51 -14.29
N VAL A 52 16.13 -38.65 -15.24
CA VAL A 52 16.22 -38.00 -16.57
C VAL A 52 15.91 -36.51 -16.44
N HIS A 53 14.87 -36.16 -15.68
CA HIS A 53 14.50 -34.77 -15.40
C HIS A 53 15.61 -34.06 -14.62
N ASP A 54 16.15 -34.71 -13.58
CA ASP A 54 17.24 -34.18 -12.76
C ASP A 54 18.51 -33.92 -13.58
N LYS A 55 18.85 -34.78 -14.55
CA LYS A 55 20.00 -34.55 -15.46
C LYS A 55 19.80 -33.36 -16.39
N VAL A 56 18.62 -33.26 -17.03
CA VAL A 56 18.33 -32.20 -18.01
C VAL A 56 18.17 -30.85 -17.34
N ILE A 57 17.39 -30.79 -16.26
CA ILE A 57 17.10 -29.55 -15.54
C ILE A 57 18.24 -29.17 -14.60
N GLY A 58 18.98 -30.14 -14.03
CA GLY A 58 20.18 -29.89 -13.24
C GLY A 58 21.24 -29.13 -14.04
N ALA A 59 21.55 -29.57 -15.26
CA ALA A 59 22.51 -28.87 -16.12
C ALA A 59 22.06 -27.44 -16.49
N PHE A 60 20.76 -27.25 -16.75
CA PHE A 60 20.18 -25.93 -17.01
C PHE A 60 20.27 -25.02 -15.78
N LEU A 61 20.02 -25.57 -14.60
CA LEU A 61 20.06 -24.86 -13.33
C LEU A 61 21.46 -24.47 -12.91
N ASP A 62 22.42 -25.37 -13.05
CA ASP A 62 23.83 -25.10 -12.76
C ASP A 62 24.34 -23.93 -13.60
N LEU A 63 23.93 -23.86 -14.88
CA LEU A 63 24.22 -22.73 -15.76
C LEU A 63 23.59 -21.42 -15.25
N HIS A 64 22.31 -21.43 -14.88
CA HIS A 64 21.61 -20.21 -14.43
C HIS A 64 22.04 -19.74 -13.04
N MET A 65 22.36 -20.67 -12.13
CA MET A 65 22.93 -20.37 -10.81
C MET A 65 24.34 -19.81 -10.95
N LYS A 66 25.18 -20.37 -11.84
CA LYS A 66 26.52 -19.84 -12.15
C LYS A 66 26.48 -18.41 -12.68
N HIS A 67 25.44 -18.06 -13.45
CA HIS A 67 25.23 -16.70 -13.96
C HIS A 67 24.43 -15.79 -13.01
N GLY A 68 24.07 -16.25 -11.80
CA GLY A 68 23.34 -15.44 -10.82
C GLY A 68 21.92 -15.03 -11.24
N ILE A 69 21.32 -15.73 -12.21
CA ILE A 69 20.00 -15.40 -12.76
C ILE A 69 18.89 -15.86 -11.81
N VAL A 70 19.08 -17.01 -11.13
CA VAL A 70 18.08 -17.60 -10.24
C VAL A 70 18.74 -17.93 -8.89
N PRO A 71 18.24 -17.37 -7.76
CA PRO A 71 18.73 -17.74 -6.44
C PRO A 71 18.45 -19.22 -6.12
N PRO A 72 19.43 -19.99 -5.61
CA PRO A 72 19.27 -21.40 -5.26
C PRO A 72 18.12 -21.68 -4.26
N GLU A 73 17.80 -20.68 -3.43
CA GLU A 73 16.74 -20.73 -2.42
C GLU A 73 15.34 -20.75 -3.03
N VAL A 74 15.18 -20.28 -4.28
CA VAL A 74 13.89 -20.36 -5.00
C VAL A 74 13.63 -21.78 -5.49
N VAL A 75 14.70 -22.46 -5.92
CA VAL A 75 14.64 -23.74 -6.62
C VAL A 75 14.45 -24.90 -5.65
N SER A 76 15.16 -24.87 -4.54
CA SER A 76 15.18 -25.96 -3.54
C SER A 76 14.09 -25.83 -2.47
N LYS A 77 13.35 -24.72 -2.47
CA LYS A 77 12.44 -24.28 -1.40
C LYS A 77 11.43 -25.31 -0.89
N TYR A 78 10.89 -26.11 -1.80
CA TYR A 78 9.85 -27.08 -1.48
C TYR A 78 10.36 -28.53 -1.45
N GLN A 79 11.64 -28.75 -1.73
CA GLN A 79 12.24 -30.09 -1.71
C GLN A 79 12.05 -30.73 -0.32
N GLY A 80 11.68 -32.01 -0.30
CA GLY A 80 11.38 -32.74 0.95
C GLY A 80 10.03 -32.45 1.60
N HIS A 81 9.26 -31.45 1.14
CA HIS A 81 7.97 -31.09 1.73
C HIS A 81 6.77 -31.66 0.94
N SER A 82 6.51 -32.96 1.05
CA SER A 82 5.42 -33.64 0.31
C SER A 82 4.05 -32.99 0.50
N LEU A 83 3.75 -32.46 1.70
CA LEU A 83 2.47 -31.81 1.98
C LEU A 83 2.24 -30.57 1.12
N ILE A 84 3.28 -29.75 0.90
CA ILE A 84 3.19 -28.52 0.08
C ILE A 84 3.03 -28.87 -1.38
N HIS A 85 3.66 -29.95 -1.82
CA HIS A 85 3.51 -30.41 -3.18
C HIS A 85 2.06 -30.81 -3.52
N PHE A 86 1.38 -31.52 -2.61
CA PHE A 86 -0.01 -31.95 -2.79
C PHE A 86 -1.05 -30.85 -2.53
N THR A 87 -0.74 -29.89 -1.66
CA THR A 87 -1.68 -28.83 -1.31
C THR A 87 -1.46 -27.57 -2.14
N HIS A 88 -0.25 -27.27 -2.58
CA HIS A 88 0.06 -26.04 -3.31
C HIS A 88 0.43 -26.28 -4.78
N LEU A 89 1.47 -27.08 -5.06
CA LEU A 89 2.03 -27.17 -6.42
C LEU A 89 1.10 -27.88 -7.40
N LEU A 90 0.72 -29.13 -7.12
CA LEU A 90 -0.17 -29.88 -8.02
C LEU A 90 -1.53 -29.20 -8.21
N PRO A 91 -2.20 -28.72 -7.15
CA PRO A 91 -3.44 -27.97 -7.31
C PRO A 91 -3.25 -26.69 -8.14
N ALA A 92 -2.15 -25.97 -8.00
CA ALA A 92 -1.86 -24.80 -8.83
C ALA A 92 -1.68 -25.16 -10.31
N ALA A 93 -1.05 -26.29 -10.64
CA ALA A 93 -0.95 -26.77 -12.03
C ALA A 93 -2.33 -27.13 -12.60
N VAL A 94 -3.14 -27.85 -11.84
CA VAL A 94 -4.53 -28.21 -12.23
C VAL A 94 -5.37 -26.94 -12.42
N TRP A 95 -5.23 -25.99 -11.51
CA TRP A 95 -5.90 -24.69 -11.57
C TRP A 95 -5.53 -23.92 -12.84
N SER A 96 -4.23 -23.80 -13.14
CA SER A 96 -3.74 -23.13 -14.35
C SER A 96 -4.20 -23.85 -15.63
N ALA A 97 -4.22 -25.19 -15.65
CA ALA A 97 -4.67 -25.95 -16.82
C ALA A 97 -6.17 -25.75 -17.13
N ILE A 98 -7.01 -25.52 -16.12
CA ILE A 98 -8.48 -25.45 -16.27
C ILE A 98 -8.96 -24.06 -16.73
N ILE A 99 -8.29 -22.97 -16.33
CA ILE A 99 -8.74 -21.59 -16.58
C ILE A 99 -9.02 -21.27 -18.04
N PRO A 100 -8.16 -21.62 -19.02
CA PRO A 100 -8.42 -21.32 -20.42
C PRO A 100 -9.77 -21.89 -20.88
N PHE A 101 -10.12 -23.09 -20.45
CA PHE A 101 -11.40 -23.71 -20.79
C PHE A 101 -12.59 -23.08 -20.07
N GLN A 102 -12.41 -22.55 -18.85
CA GLN A 102 -13.45 -21.81 -18.13
C GLN A 102 -13.77 -20.46 -18.77
N LEU A 103 -12.75 -19.81 -19.37
CA LEU A 103 -12.87 -18.51 -20.03
C LEU A 103 -13.28 -18.62 -21.50
N HIS A 104 -13.13 -19.79 -22.14
CA HIS A 104 -13.46 -19.97 -23.55
C HIS A 104 -14.98 -20.03 -23.78
N ARG A 105 -15.53 -19.01 -24.46
CA ARG A 105 -16.97 -18.87 -24.71
C ARG A 105 -17.60 -20.04 -25.48
N GLU A 106 -17.01 -20.43 -26.62
CA GLU A 106 -17.58 -21.54 -27.42
C GLU A 106 -17.49 -22.89 -26.70
N PHE A 107 -16.40 -23.14 -25.97
CA PHE A 107 -16.26 -24.36 -25.16
C PHE A 107 -17.36 -24.47 -24.10
N ARG A 108 -17.68 -23.36 -23.41
CA ARG A 108 -18.79 -23.29 -22.45
C ARG A 108 -20.14 -23.61 -23.10
N LYS A 109 -20.36 -23.10 -24.32
CA LYS A 109 -21.60 -23.31 -25.08
C LYS A 109 -21.73 -24.73 -25.61
N ASN A 110 -20.65 -25.30 -26.14
CA ASN A 110 -20.64 -26.61 -26.81
C ASN A 110 -20.48 -27.78 -25.84
N HIS A 111 -19.88 -27.56 -24.67
CA HIS A 111 -19.60 -28.60 -23.66
C HIS A 111 -19.99 -28.18 -22.24
N PRO A 112 -21.28 -27.89 -21.95
CA PRO A 112 -21.71 -27.36 -20.66
C PRO A 112 -21.46 -28.30 -19.48
N MET A 113 -21.61 -29.62 -19.66
CA MET A 113 -21.36 -30.61 -18.59
C MET A 113 -19.88 -30.72 -18.23
N VAL A 114 -19.00 -30.66 -19.24
CA VAL A 114 -17.54 -30.67 -19.04
C VAL A 114 -17.10 -29.37 -18.37
N HIS A 115 -17.62 -28.23 -18.84
CA HIS A 115 -17.37 -26.93 -18.24
C HIS A 115 -17.76 -26.91 -16.75
N ARG A 116 -18.93 -27.44 -16.39
CA ARG A 116 -19.39 -27.52 -14.99
C ARG A 116 -18.49 -28.40 -14.14
N SER A 117 -18.10 -29.56 -14.65
CA SER A 117 -17.20 -30.50 -13.97
C SER A 117 -15.81 -29.90 -13.74
N MET A 118 -15.27 -29.22 -14.75
CA MET A 118 -14.02 -28.46 -14.64
C MET A 118 -14.15 -27.30 -13.65
N GLY A 119 -15.32 -26.67 -13.55
CA GLY A 119 -15.62 -25.66 -12.54
C GLY A 119 -15.49 -26.21 -11.12
N TYR A 120 -16.04 -27.40 -10.84
CA TYR A 120 -15.87 -28.05 -9.54
C TYR A 120 -14.40 -28.39 -9.24
N ALA A 121 -13.67 -28.91 -10.23
CA ALA A 121 -12.24 -29.19 -10.09
C ALA A 121 -11.42 -27.90 -9.83
N PHE A 122 -11.79 -26.79 -10.47
CA PHE A 122 -11.19 -25.47 -10.25
C PHE A 122 -11.40 -24.94 -8.83
N PHE A 123 -12.62 -25.09 -8.28
CA PHE A 123 -12.88 -24.71 -6.89
C PHE A 123 -12.15 -25.61 -5.89
N GLY A 124 -12.15 -26.92 -6.13
CA GLY A 124 -11.42 -27.87 -5.30
C GLY A 124 -9.91 -27.58 -5.28
N SER A 125 -9.32 -27.32 -6.45
CA SER A 125 -7.90 -26.95 -6.53
C SER A 125 -7.62 -25.61 -5.87
N SER A 126 -8.50 -24.61 -6.00
CA SER A 126 -8.37 -23.31 -5.32
C SER A 126 -8.36 -23.45 -3.78
N LEU A 127 -9.23 -24.28 -3.22
CA LEU A 127 -9.27 -24.55 -1.79
C LEU A 127 -7.99 -25.23 -1.32
N LEU A 128 -7.50 -26.22 -2.08
CA LEU A 128 -6.23 -26.88 -1.79
C LEU A 128 -5.07 -25.89 -1.82
N VAL A 129 -4.96 -25.04 -2.85
CA VAL A 129 -3.91 -24.00 -2.95
C VAL A 129 -3.93 -23.10 -1.72
N ALA A 130 -5.10 -22.72 -1.22
CA ALA A 130 -5.24 -21.93 0.01
C ALA A 130 -4.71 -22.66 1.25
N VAL A 131 -5.00 -23.96 1.39
CA VAL A 131 -4.40 -24.82 2.43
C VAL A 131 -2.88 -24.88 2.25
N GLY A 132 -2.39 -24.99 1.03
CA GLY A 132 -0.96 -25.00 0.73
C GLY A 132 -0.24 -23.70 1.13
N VAL A 133 -0.86 -22.54 0.89
CA VAL A 133 -0.35 -21.24 1.36
C VAL A 133 -0.30 -21.20 2.88
N PHE A 134 -1.32 -21.71 3.57
CA PHE A 134 -1.31 -21.80 5.03
C PHE A 134 -0.16 -22.68 5.55
N VAL A 135 0.08 -23.84 4.93
CA VAL A 135 1.21 -24.73 5.28
C VAL A 135 2.55 -24.04 5.02
N ILE A 136 2.70 -23.33 3.91
CA ILE A 136 3.92 -22.58 3.57
C ILE A 136 4.24 -21.52 4.63
N LEU A 137 3.23 -20.76 5.06
CA LEU A 137 3.38 -19.72 6.08
C LEU A 137 3.68 -20.32 7.46
N HIS A 138 3.02 -21.41 7.83
CA HIS A 138 3.22 -22.05 9.12
C HIS A 138 4.56 -22.78 9.25
N ARG A 139 5.22 -23.09 8.12
CA ARG A 139 6.53 -23.76 8.06
C ARG A 139 7.68 -22.79 7.77
N ASP A 140 7.42 -21.49 7.74
CA ASP A 140 8.38 -20.44 7.40
C ASP A 140 9.09 -20.66 6.06
N LEU A 141 8.40 -21.27 5.10
CA LEU A 141 8.92 -21.53 3.76
C LEU A 141 8.55 -20.37 2.83
N TYR A 142 8.77 -19.12 3.22
CA TYR A 142 8.62 -17.95 2.35
C TYR A 142 9.99 -17.42 1.90
N PHE A 143 10.00 -16.49 0.95
CA PHE A 143 11.25 -16.00 0.37
C PHE A 143 12.01 -15.15 1.40
N GLY A 144 13.24 -15.53 1.75
CA GLY A 144 14.10 -14.84 2.72
C GLY A 144 14.24 -15.50 4.11
N SER A 145 13.46 -16.54 4.43
CA SER A 145 13.55 -17.28 5.71
C SER A 145 14.17 -18.68 5.59
N TYR A 146 14.33 -19.19 4.36
CA TYR A 146 14.88 -20.52 4.10
C TYR A 146 16.41 -20.46 3.93
N SER A 147 17.14 -21.13 4.81
CA SER A 147 18.54 -21.53 4.58
C SER A 147 18.57 -23.00 4.14
N PRO A 148 19.14 -23.34 2.99
CA PRO A 148 19.18 -24.73 2.54
C PRO A 148 19.93 -25.61 3.55
N PRO A 149 19.52 -26.87 3.76
CA PRO A 149 20.27 -27.79 4.60
C PRO A 149 21.68 -27.97 4.02
N ARG A 150 22.72 -27.85 4.87
CA ARG A 150 24.11 -28.18 4.52
C ARG A 150 24.21 -29.69 4.27
N THR A 151 23.82 -30.15 3.08
CA THR A 151 24.02 -31.55 2.70
C THR A 151 25.49 -31.80 2.42
N SER A 152 26.00 -32.88 3.00
CA SER A 152 27.38 -33.38 2.92
C SER A 152 27.90 -33.73 1.51
N ALA A 153 27.10 -33.54 0.46
CA ALA A 153 27.46 -33.80 -0.93
C ALA A 153 28.27 -32.67 -1.59
N LEU A 154 28.42 -31.52 -0.93
CA LEU A 154 29.28 -30.41 -1.39
C LEU A 154 30.61 -30.32 -0.62
N ARG A 155 31.10 -31.43 -0.06
CA ARG A 155 32.40 -31.45 0.66
C ARG A 155 33.64 -31.31 -0.24
N ASN A 156 33.51 -31.41 -1.56
CA ASN A 156 34.67 -31.42 -2.47
C ASN A 156 34.75 -30.21 -3.42
N CYS A 157 34.05 -29.10 -3.11
CA CYS A 157 34.28 -27.83 -3.80
C CYS A 157 34.95 -26.86 -2.83
N GLU A 158 36.26 -26.65 -2.97
CA GLU A 158 37.11 -25.74 -2.17
C GLU A 158 36.73 -24.24 -2.27
N LEU A 159 35.55 -23.88 -2.78
CA LEU A 159 35.12 -22.50 -2.97
C LEU A 159 33.91 -22.08 -2.13
N CYS A 160 33.40 -22.94 -1.23
CA CYS A 160 32.30 -22.59 -0.33
C CYS A 160 32.76 -22.45 1.12
N VAL A 161 33.76 -21.60 1.36
CA VAL A 161 33.95 -20.94 2.66
C VAL A 161 33.41 -19.52 2.51
N TYR A 162 32.10 -19.35 2.68
CA TYR A 162 31.50 -18.02 2.85
C TYR A 162 31.79 -17.56 4.28
N ASP A 163 33.00 -17.06 4.49
CA ASP A 163 33.51 -16.48 5.73
C ASP A 163 32.96 -15.05 5.88
N ASP A 164 32.27 -14.79 6.98
CA ASP A 164 31.69 -13.50 7.39
C ASP A 164 32.71 -12.33 7.41
N LYS A 165 34.00 -12.60 7.22
CA LYS A 165 35.06 -11.58 7.09
C LYS A 165 35.09 -10.86 5.73
N HIS A 166 34.59 -11.45 4.64
CA HIS A 166 34.68 -10.82 3.31
C HIS A 166 33.67 -9.68 3.09
N HIS A 167 32.56 -9.66 3.83
CA HIS A 167 31.53 -8.62 3.66
C HIS A 167 32.01 -7.24 4.15
N MET A 168 32.86 -7.20 5.19
CA MET A 168 33.44 -5.95 5.70
C MET A 168 34.60 -5.42 4.83
N VAL A 169 35.36 -6.30 4.18
CA VAL A 169 36.46 -5.89 3.26
C VAL A 169 35.89 -5.37 1.94
N LEU A 170 34.80 -5.96 1.43
CA LEU A 170 34.13 -5.51 0.21
C LEU A 170 33.50 -4.12 0.40
N LEU A 171 32.86 -3.85 1.55
CA LEU A 171 32.28 -2.54 1.85
C LEU A 171 33.33 -1.45 2.00
N ARG A 172 34.52 -1.77 2.54
CA ARG A 172 35.66 -0.84 2.62
C ARG A 172 36.24 -0.54 1.23
N ARG A 173 36.39 -1.55 0.36
CA ARG A 173 36.82 -1.37 -1.05
C ARG A 173 35.79 -0.65 -1.91
N ILE A 174 34.49 -0.84 -1.67
CA ILE A 174 33.41 -0.13 -2.38
C ILE A 174 33.35 1.34 -1.95
N SER A 175 33.68 1.66 -0.68
CA SER A 175 33.84 3.03 -0.21
C SER A 175 35.05 3.73 -0.85
N GLU A 176 36.17 3.02 -1.02
CA GLU A 176 37.39 3.54 -1.69
C GLU A 176 37.23 3.66 -3.21
N MET A 177 36.47 2.76 -3.86
CA MET A 177 36.13 2.87 -5.29
C MET A 177 35.07 3.93 -5.60
N ARG A 178 34.32 4.42 -4.60
CA ARG A 178 33.36 5.53 -4.78
C ARG A 178 34.03 6.91 -4.84
N SER A 179 35.24 7.05 -4.31
CA SER A 179 35.98 8.32 -4.36
C SER A 179 36.84 8.48 -5.62
N ASN A 180 37.13 7.39 -6.33
CA ASN A 180 37.95 7.38 -7.54
C ASN A 180 37.23 6.69 -8.69
N SER A 181 37.13 7.38 -9.83
CA SER A 181 36.67 6.91 -11.15
C SER A 181 35.21 7.19 -11.53
N SER A 182 35.09 8.31 -12.23
CA SER A 182 34.16 8.57 -13.32
C SER A 182 34.18 7.47 -14.40
N ILE A 183 33.01 7.23 -15.00
CA ILE A 183 32.72 6.54 -16.28
C ILE A 183 32.34 5.05 -16.21
N GLY A 184 31.02 4.81 -16.25
CA GLY A 184 30.30 4.01 -17.26
C GLY A 184 30.61 2.51 -17.44
N GLY A 185 29.68 1.64 -16.99
CA GLY A 185 29.51 0.31 -17.60
C GLY A 185 29.15 -0.88 -16.69
N THR A 186 28.13 -0.80 -15.83
CA THR A 186 27.63 -1.99 -15.08
C THR A 186 26.11 -2.03 -14.85
N ALA A 187 25.34 -1.13 -15.48
CA ALA A 187 23.90 -0.97 -15.18
C ALA A 187 22.95 -1.96 -15.88
N ASP A 188 23.38 -2.71 -16.90
CA ASP A 188 22.46 -3.47 -17.75
C ASP A 188 22.13 -4.90 -17.29
N VAL A 189 23.00 -5.57 -16.52
CA VAL A 189 22.76 -6.97 -16.12
C VAL A 189 21.78 -7.07 -14.93
N HIS A 190 21.81 -6.10 -14.02
CA HIS A 190 20.90 -6.08 -12.86
C HIS A 190 19.44 -5.68 -13.22
N ARG A 191 19.25 -4.96 -14.34
CA ARG A 191 17.92 -4.51 -14.79
C ARG A 191 17.08 -5.62 -15.44
N ILE A 192 17.74 -6.62 -16.03
CA ILE A 192 17.07 -7.73 -16.74
C ILE A 192 16.55 -8.79 -15.75
N SER A 193 17.29 -9.10 -14.68
CA SER A 193 16.90 -10.10 -13.67
C SER A 193 15.73 -9.66 -12.79
N LEU A 194 15.71 -8.39 -12.35
CA LEU A 194 14.60 -7.83 -11.57
C LEU A 194 13.32 -7.63 -12.38
N GLY A 195 13.45 -7.44 -13.70
CA GLY A 195 12.34 -7.31 -14.64
C GLY A 195 11.53 -8.60 -14.80
N GLY A 196 12.20 -9.75 -14.98
CA GLY A 196 11.54 -11.05 -15.12
C GLY A 196 10.75 -11.46 -13.88
N ILE A 197 11.31 -11.25 -12.69
CA ILE A 197 10.69 -11.61 -11.41
C ILE A 197 9.49 -10.70 -11.08
N HIS A 198 9.56 -9.40 -11.42
CA HIS A 198 8.43 -8.48 -11.28
C HIS A 198 7.30 -8.77 -12.27
N VAL A 199 7.63 -9.20 -13.49
CA VAL A 199 6.64 -9.62 -14.50
C VAL A 199 5.88 -10.84 -14.02
N VAL A 200 6.56 -11.88 -13.51
CA VAL A 200 5.90 -13.09 -12.98
C VAL A 200 5.01 -12.77 -11.77
N ARG A 201 5.48 -11.91 -10.84
CA ARG A 201 4.68 -11.46 -9.67
C ARG A 201 3.44 -10.65 -10.07
N ARG A 202 3.56 -9.77 -11.07
CA ARG A 202 2.44 -8.99 -11.60
C ARG A 202 1.47 -9.86 -12.38
N CYS A 203 1.96 -10.78 -13.21
CA CYS A 203 1.15 -11.77 -13.92
C CYS A 203 0.36 -12.66 -12.95
N TRP A 204 0.97 -13.14 -11.87
CA TRP A 204 0.30 -13.98 -10.89
C TRP A 204 -0.81 -13.23 -10.13
N LYS A 205 -0.55 -11.98 -9.70
CA LYS A 205 -1.58 -11.12 -9.08
C LYS A 205 -2.69 -10.74 -10.06
N LEU A 206 -2.36 -10.46 -11.32
CA LEU A 206 -3.31 -10.10 -12.36
C LEU A 206 -4.21 -11.29 -12.72
N VAL A 207 -3.64 -12.50 -12.83
CA VAL A 207 -4.39 -13.73 -13.12
C VAL A 207 -5.32 -14.09 -11.96
N HIS A 208 -4.87 -13.98 -10.70
CA HIS A 208 -5.75 -14.19 -9.54
C HIS A 208 -6.88 -13.16 -9.46
N LEU A 209 -6.59 -11.87 -9.68
CA LEU A 209 -7.56 -10.78 -9.58
C LEU A 209 -8.60 -10.84 -10.72
N VAL A 210 -8.14 -11.10 -11.96
CA VAL A 210 -9.01 -11.24 -13.13
C VAL A 210 -9.89 -12.48 -13.01
N CYS A 211 -9.37 -13.60 -12.50
CA CYS A 211 -10.19 -14.80 -12.28
C CYS A 211 -11.21 -14.62 -11.13
N LEU A 212 -10.85 -13.94 -10.04
CA LEU A 212 -11.79 -13.62 -8.95
C LEU A 212 -12.91 -12.69 -9.42
N LEU A 213 -12.57 -11.65 -10.18
CA LEU A 213 -13.54 -10.69 -10.72
C LEU A 213 -14.48 -11.34 -11.73
N ILE A 214 -14.00 -12.25 -12.58
CA ILE A 214 -14.84 -12.96 -13.55
C ILE A 214 -15.75 -13.99 -12.85
N CYS A 215 -15.27 -14.68 -11.80
CA CYS A 215 -16.10 -15.60 -11.02
C CYS A 215 -17.19 -14.89 -10.18
N LEU A 216 -16.94 -13.65 -9.75
CA LEU A 216 -17.92 -12.84 -9.00
C LEU A 216 -19.02 -12.25 -9.90
N VAL A 217 -18.76 -12.08 -11.20
CA VAL A 217 -19.72 -11.50 -12.16
C VAL A 217 -20.75 -12.53 -12.67
N ASP A 218 -20.43 -13.83 -12.68
CA ASP A 218 -21.26 -14.85 -13.38
C ASP A 218 -21.97 -15.88 -12.47
N ASN A 219 -21.89 -15.79 -11.13
CA ASN A 219 -22.49 -16.79 -10.22
C ASN A 219 -23.30 -16.19 -9.06
N SER A 220 -24.40 -15.51 -9.39
CA SER A 220 -25.36 -14.93 -8.43
C SER A 220 -26.17 -15.96 -7.63
N HIS A 221 -26.13 -17.26 -7.98
CA HIS A 221 -26.98 -18.28 -7.37
C HIS A 221 -26.35 -19.08 -6.22
N PHE A 222 -25.06 -18.93 -5.92
CA PHE A 222 -24.38 -19.81 -4.94
C PHE A 222 -23.79 -19.13 -3.70
N ALA A 223 -23.81 -17.79 -3.63
CA ALA A 223 -23.37 -17.05 -2.44
C ALA A 223 -24.25 -17.31 -1.19
N SER A 224 -25.41 -17.95 -1.34
CA SER A 224 -26.34 -18.28 -0.25
C SER A 224 -26.05 -19.59 0.48
N ALA A 225 -25.23 -20.50 -0.08
CA ALA A 225 -25.17 -21.89 0.40
C ALA A 225 -24.05 -22.19 1.43
N PHE A 226 -23.07 -21.30 1.63
CA PHE A 226 -21.97 -21.57 2.57
C PHE A 226 -21.77 -20.44 3.60
N GLY A 227 -22.59 -20.51 4.64
CA GLY A 227 -22.04 -20.55 6.00
C GLY A 227 -21.65 -19.23 6.66
N GLY A 228 -22.63 -18.34 6.86
CA GLY A 228 -22.51 -17.12 7.69
C GLY A 228 -22.23 -17.32 9.19
N LYS A 229 -21.85 -18.51 9.68
CA LYS A 229 -21.51 -18.77 11.10
C LYS A 229 -20.03 -19.14 11.32
N LEU A 230 -19.40 -19.92 10.44
CA LEU A 230 -17.97 -20.22 10.53
C LEU A 230 -17.12 -18.97 10.16
N TRP A 231 -17.64 -18.15 9.23
CA TRP A 231 -17.05 -16.87 8.85
C TRP A 231 -17.03 -15.85 10.00
N ARG A 232 -18.05 -15.84 10.89
CA ARG A 232 -18.10 -14.94 12.06
C ARG A 232 -17.05 -15.28 13.13
N LEU A 233 -16.69 -16.55 13.27
CA LEU A 233 -15.69 -16.99 14.26
C LEU A 233 -14.25 -16.70 13.81
N VAL A 234 -13.99 -16.79 12.50
CA VAL A 234 -12.70 -16.42 11.89
C VAL A 234 -12.53 -14.89 11.79
N ILE A 235 -13.61 -14.15 11.54
CA ILE A 235 -13.57 -12.67 11.53
C ILE A 235 -13.26 -12.10 12.92
N ARG A 236 -13.81 -12.66 14.00
CA ARG A 236 -13.64 -12.09 15.35
C ARG A 236 -12.21 -12.20 15.90
N LYS A 237 -11.40 -13.14 15.39
CA LYS A 237 -9.97 -13.26 15.76
C LYS A 237 -9.03 -12.53 14.79
N ARG A 238 -9.54 -12.01 13.66
CA ARG A 238 -8.77 -11.34 12.60
C ARG A 238 -8.78 -9.82 12.69
N ASN A 239 -9.69 -9.23 13.47
CA ASN A 239 -9.73 -7.79 13.72
C ASN A 239 -8.59 -7.26 14.62
N GLY A 240 -7.76 -8.14 15.19
CA GLY A 240 -6.63 -7.74 16.03
C GLY A 240 -5.31 -7.53 15.30
N SER A 241 -5.14 -7.96 14.04
CA SER A 241 -3.81 -7.86 13.38
C SER A 241 -3.82 -7.78 11.85
N ALA A 242 -4.96 -7.48 11.21
CA ALA A 242 -5.08 -7.36 9.75
C ALA A 242 -5.58 -5.97 9.29
N ALA A 243 -5.38 -4.93 10.11
CA ALA A 243 -5.66 -3.54 9.73
C ALA A 243 -4.53 -2.92 8.88
N GLU A 244 -3.34 -3.52 8.87
CA GLU A 244 -2.17 -2.98 8.17
C GLU A 244 -1.95 -3.66 6.81
N SER A 245 -2.57 -3.08 5.79
CA SER A 245 -2.21 -3.12 4.34
C SER A 245 -3.43 -3.32 3.46
N GLY A 246 -4.12 -2.21 3.15
CA GLY A 246 -5.15 -2.24 2.11
C GLY A 246 -6.19 -1.14 2.11
N GLN A 247 -6.02 -0.01 2.82
CA GLN A 247 -6.85 1.14 2.51
C GLN A 247 -6.45 1.68 1.14
N THR A 248 -7.40 1.70 0.21
CA THR A 248 -7.22 2.48 -1.02
C THR A 248 -7.11 3.96 -0.67
N PHE A 249 -6.42 4.75 -1.49
CA PHE A 249 -6.37 6.21 -1.29
C PHE A 249 -7.77 6.83 -1.13
N GLN A 250 -8.75 6.36 -1.92
CA GLN A 250 -10.15 6.78 -1.81
C GLN A 250 -10.75 6.45 -0.43
N GLN A 251 -10.42 5.29 0.14
CA GLN A 251 -10.87 4.93 1.47
C GLN A 251 -10.23 5.83 2.54
N THR A 252 -8.94 6.14 2.45
CA THR A 252 -8.27 7.09 3.36
C THR A 252 -8.97 8.45 3.34
N LEU A 253 -9.28 8.99 2.14
CA LEU A 253 -10.04 10.23 1.98
C LEU A 253 -11.41 10.19 2.66
N LEU A 254 -12.17 9.12 2.41
CA LEU A 254 -13.55 9.00 2.87
C LEU A 254 -13.68 8.58 4.34
N THR A 255 -12.66 7.93 4.92
CA THR A 255 -12.70 7.40 6.30
C THR A 255 -12.00 8.29 7.31
N ARG A 256 -11.15 9.24 6.90
CA ARG A 256 -10.52 10.19 7.82
C ARG A 256 -11.57 10.96 8.61
N ARG A 257 -11.44 11.01 9.93
CA ARG A 257 -12.34 11.72 10.86
C ARG A 257 -11.59 12.68 11.75
N THR A 258 -12.30 13.68 12.24
CA THR A 258 -11.80 14.58 13.27
C THR A 258 -11.89 13.87 14.61
N ILE A 259 -10.75 13.62 15.23
CA ILE A 259 -10.65 12.86 16.49
C ILE A 259 -10.67 13.81 17.68
N ASN A 260 -11.63 13.61 18.59
CA ASN A 260 -11.81 14.48 19.77
C ASN A 260 -11.24 13.90 21.07
N ASN A 261 -10.94 12.61 21.07
CA ASN A 261 -10.40 11.85 22.18
C ASN A 261 -9.23 11.00 21.69
N PHE A 262 -8.09 11.14 22.37
CA PHE A 262 -6.87 10.44 22.04
C PHE A 262 -6.50 9.53 23.22
N GLU A 263 -5.73 8.49 22.94
CA GLU A 263 -5.00 7.80 24.02
C GLU A 263 -3.92 8.72 24.60
N GLU A 264 -3.50 8.46 25.83
CA GLU A 264 -2.52 9.30 26.53
C GLU A 264 -1.11 9.19 25.92
N THR A 265 -0.79 8.06 25.29
CA THR A 265 0.53 7.78 24.73
C THR A 265 0.54 7.88 23.21
N LEU A 266 1.64 8.40 22.66
CA LEU A 266 1.92 8.33 21.23
C LEU A 266 2.51 6.95 20.84
N PRO A 267 2.34 6.49 19.58
CA PRO A 267 3.01 5.30 19.06
C PRO A 267 4.54 5.45 19.14
N LYS A 268 5.31 4.36 19.18
CA LYS A 268 6.78 4.44 19.30
C LYS A 268 7.46 5.15 18.13
N ASP A 269 6.87 5.07 16.94
CA ASP A 269 7.36 5.60 15.67
C ASP A 269 6.74 6.96 15.29
N TRP A 270 6.02 7.61 16.21
CA TRP A 270 5.25 8.82 15.94
C TRP A 270 6.07 9.95 15.29
N GLU A 271 7.33 10.12 15.66
CA GLU A 271 8.20 11.17 15.11
C GLU A 271 8.45 10.95 13.61
N GLU A 272 8.73 9.71 13.22
CA GLU A 272 8.92 9.35 11.82
C GLU A 272 7.62 9.47 11.04
N THR A 273 6.49 9.10 11.65
CA THR A 273 5.17 9.30 11.03
C THR A 273 4.87 10.78 10.81
N ILE A 274 5.24 11.66 11.75
CA ILE A 274 5.09 13.12 11.60
C ILE A 274 5.97 13.65 10.48
N LYS A 275 7.24 13.23 10.39
CA LYS A 275 8.14 13.62 9.29
C LYS A 275 7.59 13.19 7.93
N GLN A 276 7.08 11.96 7.84
CA GLN A 276 6.42 11.45 6.63
C GLN A 276 5.18 12.27 6.27
N ALA A 277 4.38 12.66 7.26
CA ALA A 277 3.19 13.47 7.02
C ALA A 277 3.51 14.91 6.63
N ILE A 278 4.55 15.52 7.20
CA ILE A 278 5.05 16.84 6.78
C ILE A 278 5.60 16.75 5.35
N HIS A 279 6.36 15.70 5.02
CA HIS A 279 6.83 15.47 3.66
C HIS A 279 5.65 15.31 2.69
N ALA A 280 4.58 14.60 3.06
CA ALA A 280 3.37 14.55 2.22
C ALA A 280 2.66 15.91 2.12
N ALA A 281 2.73 16.73 3.17
CA ALA A 281 2.15 18.07 3.20
C ALA A 281 2.81 19.03 2.21
N THR A 282 4.13 18.94 2.01
CA THR A 282 4.87 19.81 1.07
C THR A 282 4.53 19.54 -0.40
N TYR A 283 3.86 18.44 -0.71
CA TYR A 283 3.34 18.13 -2.05
C TYR A 283 1.97 18.79 -2.31
N ALA A 284 1.51 19.68 -1.43
CA ALA A 284 0.33 20.48 -1.67
C ALA A 284 0.50 21.38 -2.91
N PRO A 285 -0.59 21.66 -3.66
CA PRO A 285 -0.55 22.62 -4.75
C PRO A 285 -0.16 24.00 -4.22
N ASN A 286 0.73 24.66 -4.94
CA ASN A 286 1.30 25.92 -4.53
C ASN A 286 1.57 26.78 -5.76
N HIS A 287 0.88 27.92 -5.86
CA HIS A 287 1.04 28.86 -6.95
C HIS A 287 2.33 29.68 -6.75
N LYS A 288 3.07 29.96 -7.83
CA LYS A 288 4.39 30.63 -7.79
C LYS A 288 5.47 29.91 -6.95
N ARG A 289 5.17 28.73 -6.38
CA ARG A 289 6.09 27.89 -5.60
C ARG A 289 6.70 28.62 -4.41
N THR A 290 5.86 29.36 -3.67
CA THR A 290 6.25 30.16 -2.49
C THR A 290 6.58 29.32 -1.25
N GLU A 291 6.14 28.05 -1.23
CA GLU A 291 6.25 27.09 -0.11
C GLU A 291 5.98 27.73 1.27
N PRO A 292 4.80 28.32 1.49
CA PRO A 292 4.57 29.28 2.58
C PRO A 292 4.35 28.61 3.94
N TRP A 293 4.10 27.30 3.96
CA TRP A 293 3.80 26.56 5.18
C TRP A 293 5.01 26.46 6.11
N ARG A 294 4.80 26.66 7.41
CA ARG A 294 5.74 26.31 8.48
C ARG A 294 5.03 25.43 9.50
N PHE A 295 5.71 24.37 9.94
CA PHE A 295 5.19 23.39 10.88
C PHE A 295 5.98 23.49 12.19
N HIS A 296 5.32 23.94 13.25
CA HIS A 296 5.89 24.09 14.58
C HIS A 296 5.42 22.93 15.46
N LEU A 297 6.26 21.91 15.64
CA LEU A 297 6.00 20.81 16.56
C LEU A 297 6.22 21.29 18.00
N LEU A 298 5.17 21.27 18.83
CA LEU A 298 5.26 21.85 20.17
C LEU A 298 5.78 20.85 21.20
N GLY A 299 6.73 21.31 22.03
CA GLY A 299 7.14 20.62 23.24
C GLY A 299 6.21 20.89 24.45
N PRO A 300 6.40 20.18 25.57
CA PRO A 300 5.54 20.29 26.75
C PRO A 300 5.41 21.71 27.31
N GLU A 301 6.48 22.51 27.28
CA GLU A 301 6.46 23.88 27.78
C GLU A 301 5.58 24.80 26.92
N SER A 302 5.74 24.76 25.60
CA SER A 302 4.92 25.51 24.64
C SER A 302 3.45 25.10 24.73
N ILE A 303 3.18 23.79 24.82
CA ILE A 303 1.81 23.28 25.03
C ILE A 303 1.22 23.85 26.31
N GLN A 304 1.97 23.86 27.42
CA GLN A 304 1.49 24.40 28.68
C GLN A 304 1.17 25.91 28.58
N LYS A 305 2.03 26.70 27.92
CA LYS A 305 1.80 28.14 27.69
C LYS A 305 0.52 28.37 26.89
N VAL A 306 0.34 27.66 25.77
CA VAL A 306 -0.87 27.75 24.93
C VAL A 306 -2.13 27.33 25.71
N CYS A 307 -2.05 26.24 26.50
CA CYS A 307 -3.18 25.77 27.29
C CYS A 307 -3.60 26.77 28.37
N LYS A 308 -2.63 27.38 29.08
CA LYS A 308 -2.89 28.44 30.07
C LYS A 308 -3.52 29.68 29.43
N LEU A 309 -3.03 30.07 28.25
CA LEU A 309 -3.58 31.19 27.49
C LEU A 309 -5.05 30.94 27.11
N ASN A 310 -5.34 29.77 26.54
CA ASN A 310 -6.70 29.38 26.22
C ASN A 310 -7.60 29.29 27.47
N ALA A 311 -7.08 28.78 28.59
CA ALA A 311 -7.82 28.70 29.85
C ALA A 311 -8.21 30.09 30.35
N LYS A 312 -7.30 31.08 30.30
CA LYS A 312 -7.59 32.48 30.64
C LYS A 312 -8.72 33.06 29.79
N LEU A 313 -8.68 32.85 28.48
CA LEU A 313 -9.74 33.30 27.55
C LEU A 313 -11.09 32.65 27.85
N VAL A 314 -11.10 31.34 28.14
CA VAL A 314 -12.32 30.62 28.49
C VAL A 314 -12.87 31.06 29.84
N SER A 315 -12.00 31.27 30.84
CA SER A 315 -12.38 31.77 32.16
C SER A 315 -13.03 33.14 32.07
N ALA A 316 -12.48 34.06 31.27
CA ALA A 316 -13.05 35.38 31.07
C ALA A 316 -14.45 35.32 30.42
N LYS A 317 -14.71 34.34 29.55
CA LYS A 317 -15.98 34.21 28.82
C LYS A 317 -17.05 33.39 29.54
N LYS A 318 -16.65 32.34 30.26
CA LYS A 318 -17.56 31.30 30.80
C LYS A 318 -17.35 31.00 32.29
N GLY A 319 -16.48 31.74 32.96
CA GLY A 319 -16.17 31.58 34.37
C GLY A 319 -14.98 30.65 34.66
N PRO A 320 -14.36 30.76 35.85
CA PRO A 320 -13.10 30.09 36.19
C PRO A 320 -13.14 28.56 36.09
N GLU A 321 -14.25 27.94 36.50
CA GLU A 321 -14.42 26.48 36.47
C GLU A 321 -14.37 25.92 35.03
N ALA A 322 -14.96 26.65 34.06
CA ALA A 322 -14.93 26.27 32.66
C ALA A 322 -13.52 26.34 32.08
N GLY A 323 -12.72 27.34 32.51
CA GLY A 323 -11.32 27.47 32.12
C GLY A 323 -10.46 26.34 32.66
N GLU A 324 -10.60 26.00 33.94
CA GLU A 324 -9.86 24.90 34.58
C GLU A 324 -10.18 23.55 33.94
N LYS A 325 -11.47 23.27 33.69
CA LYS A 325 -11.90 22.06 32.98
C LYS A 325 -11.29 21.99 31.57
N LYS A 326 -11.19 23.13 30.89
CA LYS A 326 -10.60 23.21 29.55
C LYS A 326 -9.08 23.00 29.59
N LEU A 327 -8.40 23.58 30.58
CA LEU A 327 -6.97 23.42 30.82
C LEU A 327 -6.61 21.94 30.98
N LYS A 328 -7.27 21.25 31.92
CA LYS A 328 -7.05 19.81 32.16
C LYS A 328 -7.25 18.98 30.90
N ARG A 329 -8.32 19.27 30.14
CA ARG A 329 -8.61 18.55 28.90
C ARG A 329 -7.55 18.77 27.82
N TRP A 330 -7.04 19.99 27.66
CA TRP A 330 -6.06 20.30 26.62
C TRP A 330 -4.66 19.81 26.96
N MET A 331 -4.29 19.83 28.25
CA MET A 331 -3.03 19.26 28.73
C MET A 331 -2.93 17.73 28.51
N ALA A 332 -4.06 17.03 28.44
CA ALA A 332 -4.10 15.59 28.17
C ALA A 332 -3.96 15.22 26.68
N ILE A 333 -3.80 16.20 25.78
CA ILE A 333 -3.67 15.95 24.35
C ILE A 333 -2.22 15.60 24.04
N PRO A 334 -1.95 14.43 23.43
CA PRO A 334 -0.59 13.88 23.37
C PRO A 334 0.34 14.60 22.40
N GLY A 335 -0.15 15.05 21.25
CA GLY A 335 0.66 15.68 20.19
C GLY A 335 0.06 16.97 19.65
N TRP A 336 0.92 17.97 19.40
CA TRP A 336 0.54 19.30 18.89
C TRP A 336 1.48 19.77 17.78
N VAL A 337 0.90 20.14 16.63
CA VAL A 337 1.60 20.86 15.56
C VAL A 337 0.83 22.14 15.26
N VAL A 338 1.51 23.28 15.31
CA VAL A 338 0.97 24.56 14.84
C VAL A 338 1.43 24.78 13.41
N VAL A 339 0.48 25.05 12.51
CA VAL A 339 0.78 25.37 11.12
C VAL A 339 0.55 26.86 10.91
N THR A 340 1.60 27.53 10.46
CA THR A 340 1.61 28.94 10.11
C THR A 340 1.89 29.12 8.62
N CYS A 341 1.50 30.27 8.10
CA CYS A 341 1.81 30.74 6.76
C CYS A 341 2.82 31.88 6.88
N GLN A 342 3.92 31.77 6.15
CA GLN A 342 4.87 32.87 5.97
C GLN A 342 4.18 34.01 5.22
N LYS A 343 4.48 35.23 5.64
CA LYS A 343 4.05 36.47 4.99
C LYS A 343 5.09 36.85 3.95
N ASP A 344 4.65 37.07 2.71
CA ASP A 344 5.48 37.67 1.68
C ASP A 344 5.18 39.16 1.55
N ASP A 345 6.03 40.00 2.13
CA ASP A 345 5.91 41.47 2.04
C ASP A 345 6.63 42.03 0.81
N SER A 346 7.37 41.20 0.06
CA SER A 346 8.20 41.66 -1.06
C SER A 346 7.42 42.02 -2.33
N SER A 347 6.18 41.54 -2.44
CA SER A 347 5.37 41.59 -3.66
C SER A 347 4.23 42.62 -3.63
N GLY A 348 4.16 43.48 -2.60
CA GLY A 348 3.25 44.64 -2.54
C GLY A 348 1.75 44.31 -2.45
N GLY A 349 1.39 43.02 -2.40
CA GLY A 349 0.02 42.52 -2.39
C GLY A 349 -0.15 41.36 -1.40
N ASN A 350 0.03 41.64 -0.11
CA ASN A 350 -0.10 40.66 0.99
C ASN A 350 -1.42 40.83 1.77
N SER A 351 -2.49 41.28 1.09
CA SER A 351 -3.80 41.51 1.73
C SER A 351 -4.75 40.37 1.44
N MET A 352 -5.26 39.71 2.49
CA MET A 352 -6.32 38.70 2.38
C MET A 352 -7.63 39.25 1.78
N LEU A 353 -7.79 40.58 1.76
CA LEU A 353 -8.97 41.25 1.19
C LEU A 353 -8.94 41.32 -0.33
N ASP A 354 -7.74 41.33 -0.94
CA ASP A 354 -7.58 41.34 -2.39
C ASP A 354 -7.75 39.92 -2.95
N PRO A 355 -8.73 39.65 -3.83
CA PRO A 355 -8.91 38.33 -4.46
C PRO A 355 -7.73 37.79 -5.25
N MET A 356 -6.84 38.67 -5.72
CA MET A 356 -5.68 38.29 -6.54
C MET A 356 -4.38 38.23 -5.73
N SER A 357 -4.46 38.40 -4.41
CA SER A 357 -3.27 38.44 -3.55
C SER A 357 -2.62 37.08 -3.38
N ILE A 358 -1.30 37.10 -3.26
CA ILE A 358 -0.49 35.93 -2.91
C ILE A 358 -0.90 35.41 -1.52
N ALA A 359 -1.28 36.30 -0.60
CA ALA A 359 -1.74 35.92 0.73
C ALA A 359 -2.91 34.91 0.69
N ARG A 360 -3.89 35.10 -0.20
CA ARG A 360 -5.03 34.18 -0.35
C ARG A 360 -4.60 32.85 -0.94
N GLU A 361 -3.73 32.87 -1.95
CA GLU A 361 -3.18 31.68 -2.60
C GLU A 361 -2.36 30.85 -1.61
N ASP A 362 -1.48 31.50 -0.84
CA ASP A 362 -0.61 30.88 0.16
C ASP A 362 -1.40 30.30 1.34
N TYR A 363 -2.45 30.98 1.79
CA TYR A 363 -3.37 30.44 2.78
C TYR A 363 -4.07 29.17 2.29
N ALA A 364 -4.56 29.17 1.04
CA ALA A 364 -5.18 28.00 0.44
C ALA A 364 -4.18 26.84 0.29
N ALA A 365 -2.94 27.15 -0.10
CA ALA A 365 -1.85 26.19 -0.18
C ALA A 365 -1.56 25.56 1.19
N CYS A 366 -1.52 26.36 2.25
CA CYS A 366 -1.39 25.86 3.64
C CYS A 366 -2.57 24.98 4.06
N CYS A 367 -3.80 25.31 3.68
CA CYS A 367 -4.98 24.47 3.96
C CYS A 367 -4.89 23.11 3.26
N CYS A 368 -4.42 23.08 2.00
CA CYS A 368 -4.13 21.83 1.31
C CYS A 368 -3.01 21.03 1.97
N ALA A 369 -1.94 21.70 2.43
CA ALA A 369 -0.84 21.07 3.16
C ALA A 369 -1.33 20.43 4.47
N ILE A 370 -2.16 21.13 5.25
CA ILE A 370 -2.80 20.60 6.47
C ILE A 370 -3.66 19.37 6.14
N GLN A 371 -4.43 19.41 5.04
CA GLN A 371 -5.25 18.27 4.65
C GLN A 371 -4.40 17.05 4.26
N ASN A 372 -3.33 17.25 3.49
CA ASN A 372 -2.38 16.19 3.13
C ASN A 372 -1.72 15.60 4.38
N PHE A 373 -1.27 16.45 5.31
CA PHE A 373 -0.73 16.07 6.61
C PHE A 373 -1.72 15.17 7.38
N CYS A 374 -2.98 15.60 7.51
CA CYS A 374 -4.02 14.84 8.21
C CYS A 374 -4.33 13.49 7.54
N LEU A 375 -4.34 13.43 6.21
CA LEU A 375 -4.57 12.19 5.47
C LEU A 375 -3.40 11.21 5.60
N SER A 376 -2.17 11.72 5.58
CA SER A 376 -0.96 10.92 5.79
C SER A 376 -0.94 10.31 7.19
N LEU A 377 -1.25 11.09 8.23
CA LEU A 377 -1.36 10.56 9.60
C LEU A 377 -2.48 9.51 9.71
N HIS A 378 -3.65 9.76 9.11
CA HIS A 378 -4.77 8.80 9.10
C HIS A 378 -4.40 7.48 8.40
N ALA A 379 -3.66 7.55 7.29
CA ALA A 379 -3.18 6.35 6.60
C ALA A 379 -2.21 5.51 7.46
N ASN A 380 -1.53 6.15 8.42
CA ASN A 380 -0.66 5.51 9.40
C ASN A 380 -1.35 5.24 10.75
N GLY A 381 -2.69 5.24 10.78
CA GLY A 381 -3.46 4.90 11.98
C GLY A 381 -3.52 6.00 13.06
N MET A 382 -2.97 7.18 12.80
CA MET A 382 -3.05 8.31 13.73
C MET A 382 -4.24 9.23 13.43
N GLY A 383 -4.91 9.66 14.49
CA GLY A 383 -6.01 10.59 14.43
C GLY A 383 -5.53 12.03 14.41
N THR A 384 -6.32 12.92 13.81
CA THR A 384 -6.06 14.36 13.89
C THR A 384 -7.29 15.18 14.21
N LYS A 385 -7.06 16.37 14.76
CA LYS A 385 -8.06 17.43 14.88
C LYS A 385 -7.45 18.79 14.59
N TRP A 386 -7.96 19.43 13.54
CA TRP A 386 -7.67 20.82 13.22
C TRP A 386 -8.56 21.75 14.04
N THR A 387 -7.95 22.72 14.71
CA THR A 387 -8.62 23.75 15.49
C THR A 387 -8.13 25.15 15.12
N THR A 388 -9.08 26.07 14.99
CA THR A 388 -8.88 27.50 14.70
C THR A 388 -9.58 28.37 15.75
N GLY A 389 -9.57 27.91 17.01
CA GLY A 389 -10.21 28.62 18.12
C GLY A 389 -9.50 29.96 18.46
N PRO A 390 -10.15 30.83 19.26
CA PRO A 390 -9.67 32.20 19.53
C PRO A 390 -8.23 32.31 20.03
N VAL A 391 -7.74 31.30 20.77
CA VAL A 391 -6.36 31.29 21.28
C VAL A 391 -5.32 31.37 20.16
N ASN A 392 -5.59 30.86 18.96
CA ASN A 392 -4.64 30.92 17.83
C ASN A 392 -4.37 32.36 17.36
N TYR A 393 -5.22 33.31 17.75
CA TYR A 393 -5.15 34.72 17.36
C TYR A 393 -4.87 35.63 18.57
N ASP A 394 -4.60 35.05 19.74
CA ASP A 394 -4.20 35.82 20.90
C ASP A 394 -2.77 36.34 20.70
N PRO A 395 -2.48 37.61 21.05
CA PRO A 395 -1.14 38.18 20.91
C PRO A 395 -0.04 37.39 21.61
N GLY A 396 -0.35 36.70 22.72
CA GLY A 396 0.60 35.85 23.44
C GLY A 396 0.81 34.46 22.82
N PHE A 397 0.09 34.11 21.74
CA PHE A 397 0.19 32.80 21.12
C PHE A 397 1.51 32.62 20.35
N SER A 398 1.96 33.66 19.63
CA SER A 398 3.23 33.64 18.90
C SER A 398 4.42 33.39 19.83
N ASP A 399 4.42 34.05 20.99
CA ASP A 399 5.46 33.87 22.02
C ASP A 399 5.40 32.49 22.66
N ALA A 400 4.20 31.92 22.84
CA ALA A 400 4.04 30.58 23.39
C ALA A 400 4.56 29.49 22.44
N VAL A 401 4.40 29.69 21.12
CA VAL A 401 4.83 28.74 20.08
C VAL A 401 6.28 28.97 19.67
N GLY A 402 6.76 30.21 19.68
CA GLY A 402 8.13 30.58 19.29
C GLY A 402 8.27 31.03 17.84
N PHE A 403 7.28 31.71 17.26
CA PHE A 403 7.38 32.31 15.93
C PHE A 403 7.17 33.82 15.97
N SER A 404 7.65 34.53 14.94
CA SER A 404 7.46 35.98 14.83
C SER A 404 6.11 36.32 14.19
N PRO A 405 5.23 37.10 14.85
CA PRO A 405 3.95 37.51 14.26
C PRO A 405 4.11 38.53 13.13
N THR A 406 5.30 39.13 12.95
CA THR A 406 5.60 39.98 11.79
C THR A 406 5.80 39.16 10.53
N ASP A 407 6.37 37.96 10.67
CA ASP A 407 6.85 37.15 9.54
C ASP A 407 5.87 36.02 9.20
N GLU A 408 5.07 35.59 10.18
CA GLU A 408 4.14 34.46 10.04
C GLU A 408 2.76 34.78 10.65
N TYR A 409 1.73 34.08 10.17
CA TYR A 409 0.41 34.06 10.82
C TYR A 409 -0.15 32.64 10.90
N VAL A 410 -1.00 32.39 11.89
CA VAL A 410 -1.51 31.04 12.19
C VAL A 410 -2.63 30.65 11.22
N VAL A 411 -2.47 29.49 10.58
CA VAL A 411 -3.51 28.82 9.77
C VAL A 411 -4.31 27.86 10.64
N GLY A 412 -3.65 27.19 11.59
CA GLY A 412 -4.33 26.53 12.70
C GLY A 412 -3.45 25.58 13.50
N THR A 413 -4.02 25.09 14.59
CA THR A 413 -3.39 24.11 15.47
C THR A 413 -3.97 22.73 15.21
N ILE A 414 -3.09 21.76 14.94
CA ILE A 414 -3.42 20.36 14.70
C ILE A 414 -3.03 19.54 15.93
N TRP A 415 -4.01 18.90 16.54
CA TRP A 415 -3.76 17.84 17.52
C TRP A 415 -3.65 16.50 16.82
N PHE A 416 -2.73 15.66 17.28
CA PHE A 416 -2.53 14.32 16.76
C PHE A 416 -2.28 13.31 17.88
N GLY A 417 -2.54 12.03 17.59
CA GLY A 417 -2.28 10.91 18.49
C GLY A 417 -3.06 9.68 18.10
N ILE A 418 -2.99 8.63 18.92
CA ILE A 418 -3.78 7.42 18.72
C ILE A 418 -5.26 7.74 18.99
N PRO A 419 -6.19 7.45 18.07
CA PRO A 419 -7.60 7.65 18.33
C PRO A 419 -8.09 6.75 19.47
N GLY A 420 -8.63 7.33 20.55
CA GLY A 420 -9.20 6.53 21.64
C GLY A 420 -10.54 5.87 21.28
N SER A 421 -11.11 6.23 20.12
CA SER A 421 -12.30 5.62 19.53
C SER A 421 -12.37 5.97 18.05
N GLU A 422 -12.97 5.11 17.23
CA GLU A 422 -13.28 5.43 15.83
C GLU A 422 -14.67 6.07 15.74
N PRO A 423 -14.78 7.39 15.47
CA PRO A 423 -16.08 8.03 15.35
C PRO A 423 -16.77 7.59 14.04
N SER A 424 -18.08 7.35 14.12
CA SER A 424 -18.90 7.09 12.94
C SER A 424 -18.88 8.28 11.97
N ALA A 425 -19.07 8.01 10.68
CA ALA A 425 -19.29 9.07 9.70
C ALA A 425 -20.51 9.91 10.09
N PRO A 426 -20.40 11.23 10.24
CA PRO A 426 -21.59 12.06 10.37
C PRO A 426 -22.38 11.97 9.06
N SER A 427 -23.71 12.01 9.15
CA SER A 427 -24.55 12.16 7.97
C SER A 427 -24.20 13.47 7.26
N LYS A 428 -23.94 13.41 5.95
CA LYS A 428 -23.78 14.62 5.15
C LYS A 428 -25.11 15.38 5.12
N LYS A 429 -25.04 16.71 5.23
CA LYS A 429 -26.22 17.59 5.13
C LYS A 429 -26.68 17.80 3.69
N LEU A 430 -25.73 17.75 2.75
CA LEU A 430 -25.92 17.97 1.32
C LEU A 430 -25.53 16.69 0.58
N ASP A 431 -26.25 16.36 -0.49
CA ASP A 431 -25.88 15.30 -1.42
C ASP A 431 -24.98 15.83 -2.55
N LEU A 432 -24.57 14.95 -3.47
CA LEU A 432 -23.70 15.31 -4.60
C LEU A 432 -24.35 16.35 -5.51
N ASP A 433 -25.64 16.23 -5.79
CA ASP A 433 -26.35 17.14 -6.71
C ASP A 433 -26.55 18.54 -6.12
N ASP A 434 -26.53 18.68 -4.78
CA ASP A 434 -26.57 19.99 -4.12
C ASP A 434 -25.26 20.79 -4.30
N VAL A 435 -24.15 20.11 -4.58
CA VAL A 435 -22.81 20.73 -4.66
C VAL A 435 -22.21 20.68 -6.06
N LEU A 436 -22.70 19.80 -6.95
CA LEU A 436 -22.27 19.69 -8.35
C LEU A 436 -23.24 20.45 -9.26
N ILE A 437 -22.96 21.74 -9.48
CA ILE A 437 -23.73 22.58 -10.41
C ILE A 437 -23.16 22.38 -11.82
N ARG A 438 -24.03 21.97 -12.77
CA ARG A 438 -23.67 21.83 -14.18
C ARG A 438 -24.21 23.03 -14.97
N HIS A 439 -23.37 23.60 -15.81
CA HIS A 439 -23.74 24.64 -16.79
C HIS A 439 -23.59 24.04 -18.19
N ASP A 440 -24.47 24.44 -19.10
CA ASP A 440 -24.50 23.96 -20.50
C ASP A 440 -23.38 24.51 -21.37
#